data_AF-A0A1S6LNC0-F1
#
_entry.id   AF-A0A1S6LNC0-F1
#
_cell.length_a   1.000
_cell.length_b   1.000
_cell.length_c   1.000
_cell.angle_alpha   90.00
_cell.angle_beta   90.00
_cell.angle_gamma   90.00
#
_symmetry.space_group_name_H-M   'P 1'
#
loop_
_entity.id
_entity.type
_entity.pdbx_description
1 polymer ?
#
loop_
_entity_poly.entity_id
_entity_poly.type
_entity_poly.pdbx_seq_one_letter_code
_entity_poly.pdbx_strand_id
1 'polypeptide(L)'
;MPARELGIALVVVLGHQACGAVAAAVQVEAGHGELPGPLRYLAGQIRPAVNRSLAGDACVDAAVTANVRLVASRLAAEHELAARIAAGKLAVVGARYELASQRVHRIH
;
A
#
# COMPACT_ATOMS: atom_id res chain seq x y z
N MET A 1 11.13 -8.12 18.26
CA MET A 1 11.34 -9.46 17.67
C MET A 1 11.17 -9.31 16.17
N PRO A 2 12.26 -9.05 15.42
CA PRO A 2 12.20 -8.86 13.97
C PRO A 2 11.75 -10.16 13.27
N ALA A 3 11.15 -10.03 12.08
CA ALA A 3 10.58 -11.13 11.29
C ALA A 3 11.54 -12.30 10.95
N ARG A 4 12.83 -12.20 11.27
CA ARG A 4 13.84 -13.24 11.07
C ARG A 4 13.70 -14.43 12.02
N GLU A 5 13.22 -14.23 13.23
CA GLU A 5 13.18 -15.27 14.28
C GLU A 5 12.03 -16.27 14.09
N LEU A 6 11.00 -15.89 13.33
CA LEU A 6 9.77 -16.67 13.15
C LEU A 6 9.75 -17.54 11.88
N GLY A 7 10.84 -17.57 11.10
CA GLY A 7 10.92 -18.39 9.87
C GLY A 7 9.92 -17.96 8.78
N ILE A 8 9.45 -16.70 8.80
CA ILE A 8 8.39 -16.21 7.89
C ILE A 8 8.83 -16.32 6.43
N ALA A 9 8.13 -17.12 5.62
CA ALA A 9 8.42 -17.32 4.20
C ALA A 9 7.62 -16.40 3.27
N LEU A 10 6.60 -15.71 3.77
CA LEU A 10 5.72 -14.85 2.98
C LEU A 10 5.33 -13.59 3.76
N VAL A 11 5.48 -12.45 3.11
CA VAL A 11 4.92 -11.16 3.55
C VAL A 11 3.87 -10.73 2.53
N VAL A 12 2.66 -10.42 3.02
CA VAL A 12 1.57 -9.91 2.19
C VAL A 12 1.33 -8.45 2.55
N VAL A 13 1.46 -7.56 1.57
CA VAL A 13 0.98 -6.19 1.66
C VAL A 13 -0.47 -6.17 1.21
N LEU A 14 -1.39 -6.01 2.15
CA LEU A 14 -2.83 -6.07 1.90
C LEU A 14 -3.44 -4.66 1.93
N GLY A 15 -3.83 -4.15 0.76
CA GLY A 15 -4.70 -2.99 0.65
C GLY A 15 -6.17 -3.39 0.70
N HIS A 16 -7.08 -2.42 0.74
CA HIS A 16 -8.51 -2.69 0.71
C HIS A 16 -9.31 -1.60 0.00
N GLN A 17 -10.47 -1.98 -0.53
CA GLN A 17 -11.46 -1.06 -1.11
C GLN A 17 -11.86 0.02 -0.08
N ALA A 18 -12.27 1.20 -0.55
CA ALA A 18 -12.77 2.30 0.28
C ALA A 18 -11.82 2.70 1.43
N CYS A 19 -10.50 2.67 1.18
CA CYS A 19 -9.51 3.02 2.20
C CYS A 19 -9.56 4.52 2.53
N GLY A 20 -10.01 4.87 3.75
CA GLY A 20 -10.14 6.25 4.20
C GLY A 20 -8.83 7.04 4.20
N ALA A 21 -7.70 6.41 4.52
CA ALA A 21 -6.39 7.07 4.47
C ALA A 21 -5.99 7.45 3.03
N VAL A 22 -6.28 6.57 2.06
CA VAL A 22 -6.04 6.85 0.64
C VAL A 22 -7.00 7.92 0.13
N ALA A 23 -8.28 7.84 0.51
CA ALA A 23 -9.26 8.87 0.16
C ALA A 23 -8.86 10.25 0.67
N ALA A 24 -8.40 10.34 1.93
CA ALA A 24 -7.90 11.58 2.51
C ALA A 24 -6.67 12.10 1.77
N ALA A 25 -5.74 11.23 1.37
CA ALA A 25 -4.57 11.62 0.57
C ALA A 25 -4.97 12.18 -0.80
N VAL A 26 -5.94 11.55 -1.48
CA VAL A 26 -6.49 12.03 -2.76
C VAL A 26 -7.16 13.40 -2.60
N GLN A 27 -7.94 13.60 -1.53
CA GLN A 27 -8.59 14.88 -1.25
C GLN A 27 -7.59 16.01 -1.02
N VAL A 28 -6.56 15.77 -0.22
CA VAL A 28 -5.49 16.76 0.02
C VAL A 28 -4.75 17.08 -1.28
N GLU A 29 -4.42 16.08 -2.09
CA GLU A 29 -3.76 16.31 -3.39
C GLU A 29 -4.65 17.06 -4.39
N ALA A 30 -5.98 16.93 -4.29
CA ALA A 30 -6.94 17.70 -5.06
C ALA A 30 -7.15 19.13 -4.53
N GLY A 31 -6.46 19.53 -3.46
CA GLY A 31 -6.57 20.85 -2.84
C GLY A 31 -7.73 21.00 -1.86
N HIS A 32 -8.36 19.89 -1.46
CA HIS A 32 -9.47 19.90 -0.51
C HIS A 32 -8.96 19.78 0.94
N GLY A 33 -8.51 20.91 1.47
CA GLY A 33 -8.20 21.08 2.89
C GLY A 33 -6.86 20.51 3.34
N GLU A 34 -6.65 20.54 4.65
CA GLU A 34 -5.46 20.01 5.30
C GLU A 34 -5.80 18.95 6.34
N LEU A 35 -4.93 17.94 6.48
CA LEU A 35 -5.09 16.91 7.50
C LEU A 35 -4.37 17.30 8.81
N PRO A 36 -4.95 16.96 9.97
CA PRO A 36 -4.31 17.18 11.26
C PRO A 36 -3.16 16.19 11.50
N GLY A 37 -2.08 16.70 12.08
CA GLY A 37 -0.94 15.95 12.65
C GLY A 37 -0.62 14.60 11.99
N PRO A 38 -0.83 13.45 12.67
CA PRO A 38 -0.47 12.12 12.15
C PRO A 38 -1.09 11.74 10.80
N LEU A 39 -2.29 12.24 10.49
CA LEU A 39 -2.95 11.96 9.21
C LEU A 39 -2.23 12.63 8.03
N ARG A 40 -1.61 13.80 8.26
CA ARG A 40 -0.79 14.48 7.25
C ARG A 40 0.44 13.67 6.89
N TYR A 41 1.08 13.06 7.88
CA TYR A 41 2.23 12.17 7.65
C TYR A 41 1.82 10.96 6.80
N LEU A 42 0.72 10.29 7.15
CA LEU A 42 0.21 9.15 6.39
C LEU A 42 -0.15 9.52 4.96
N ALA A 43 -0.86 10.65 4.77
CA ALA A 43 -1.18 11.15 3.44
C ALA A 43 0.08 11.48 2.62
N GLY A 44 1.12 12.04 3.25
CA GLY A 44 2.41 12.27 2.61
C GLY A 44 3.09 10.98 2.13
N GLN A 45 2.94 9.88 2.86
CA GLN A 45 3.47 8.56 2.44
C GLN A 45 2.69 7.94 1.28
N ILE A 46 1.38 8.19 1.21
CA ILE A 46 0.48 7.68 0.16
C ILE A 46 0.54 8.53 -1.10
N ARG A 47 0.83 9.83 -0.97
CA ARG A 47 0.86 10.81 -2.07
C ARG A 47 1.56 10.33 -3.35
N PRO A 48 2.71 9.63 -3.33
CA PRO A 48 3.35 9.13 -4.55
C PRO A 48 2.51 8.10 -5.33
N ALA A 49 1.51 7.49 -4.70
CA ALA A 49 0.59 6.54 -5.31
C ALA A 49 -0.68 7.19 -5.90
N VAL A 50 -0.89 8.50 -5.70
CA VAL A 50 -2.07 9.21 -6.21
C VAL A 50 -1.86 9.54 -7.69
N ASN A 51 -2.74 9.03 -8.55
CA ASN A 51 -2.76 9.39 -9.96
C ASN A 51 -3.56 10.66 -10.19
N ARG A 52 -2.86 11.76 -10.48
CA ARG A 52 -3.45 13.09 -10.67
C ARG A 52 -4.27 13.25 -11.96
N SER A 53 -4.23 12.30 -12.89
CA SER A 53 -5.13 12.31 -14.05
C SER A 53 -6.52 11.73 -13.77
N LEU A 54 -6.72 11.13 -12.59
CA LEU A 54 -7.99 10.59 -12.13
C LEU A 54 -8.57 11.47 -11.01
N ALA A 55 -9.89 11.40 -10.81
CA ALA A 55 -10.58 12.08 -9.72
C ALA A 55 -11.58 11.14 -9.03
N GLY A 56 -12.04 11.55 -7.84
CA GLY A 56 -13.07 10.85 -7.08
C GLY A 56 -12.71 9.38 -6.78
N ASP A 57 -13.73 8.53 -6.76
CA ASP A 57 -13.59 7.12 -6.37
C ASP A 57 -12.64 6.33 -7.29
N ALA A 58 -12.59 6.66 -8.58
CA ALA A 58 -11.66 6.03 -9.51
C ALA A 58 -10.19 6.35 -9.17
N CYS A 59 -9.91 7.58 -8.71
CA CYS A 59 -8.59 7.95 -8.22
C CYS A 59 -8.24 7.19 -6.92
N VAL A 60 -9.19 7.12 -5.98
CA VAL A 60 -9.00 6.36 -4.72
C VAL A 60 -8.73 4.89 -5.00
N ASP A 61 -9.53 4.26 -5.86
CA ASP A 61 -9.40 2.85 -6.20
C ASP A 61 -8.02 2.53 -6.81
N ALA A 62 -7.62 3.33 -7.80
CA ALA A 62 -6.30 3.22 -8.43
C ALA A 62 -5.16 3.48 -7.43
N ALA A 63 -5.32 4.48 -6.56
CA ALA A 63 -4.32 4.84 -5.56
C ALA A 63 -4.14 3.75 -4.48
N VAL A 64 -5.18 3.00 -4.11
CA VAL A 64 -5.03 1.82 -3.23
C VAL A 64 -4.08 0.81 -3.86
N THR A 65 -4.33 0.43 -5.12
CA THR A 65 -3.52 -0.55 -5.83
C THR A 65 -2.08 -0.06 -6.00
N ALA A 66 -1.90 1.21 -6.39
CA ALA A 66 -0.58 1.81 -6.51
C ALA A 66 0.17 1.88 -5.18
N ASN A 67 -0.53 2.17 -4.07
CA ASN A 67 0.08 2.23 -2.74
C ASN A 67 0.54 0.85 -2.26
N VAL A 68 -0.25 -0.21 -2.51
CA VAL A 68 0.17 -1.58 -2.21
C VAL A 68 1.43 -1.95 -2.98
N ARG A 69 1.48 -1.64 -4.29
CA ARG A 69 2.69 -1.86 -5.11
C ARG A 69 3.89 -1.07 -4.57
N LEU A 70 3.70 0.20 -4.21
CA LEU A 70 4.74 1.05 -3.66
C LEU A 70 5.33 0.46 -2.37
N VAL A 71 4.47 0.06 -1.43
CA VAL A 71 4.90 -0.52 -0.15
C VAL A 71 5.56 -1.89 -0.36
N ALA A 72 5.01 -2.75 -1.23
CA ALA A 72 5.61 -4.04 -1.55
C ALA A 72 7.01 -3.88 -2.15
N SER A 73 7.20 -2.94 -3.08
CA SER A 73 8.51 -2.65 -3.67
C SER A 73 9.50 -2.10 -2.65
N ARG A 74 9.07 -1.20 -1.74
CA ARG A 74 9.92 -0.71 -0.66
C ARG A 74 10.38 -1.84 0.25
N LEU A 75 9.47 -2.70 0.70
CA LEU A 75 9.80 -3.87 1.52
C LEU A 75 10.73 -4.85 0.79
N ALA A 76 10.52 -5.07 -0.51
CA ALA A 76 11.40 -5.94 -1.29
C ALA A 76 12.83 -5.38 -1.43
N ALA A 77 12.97 -4.05 -1.40
CA ALA A 77 14.26 -3.36 -1.47
C ALA A 77 14.97 -3.23 -0.11
N GLU A 78 14.27 -3.42 1.01
CA GLU A 78 14.87 -3.39 2.34
C GLU A 78 15.97 -4.46 2.47
N HIS A 79 17.17 -4.04 2.87
CA HIS A 79 18.37 -4.89 2.82
C HIS A 79 18.17 -6.25 3.50
N GLU A 80 17.49 -6.27 4.66
CA GLU A 80 17.28 -7.50 5.41
C GLU A 80 16.35 -8.49 4.71
N LEU A 81 15.38 -8.00 3.94
CA LEU A 81 14.39 -8.80 3.21
C LEU A 81 14.92 -9.17 1.82
N ALA A 82 15.58 -8.24 1.13
CA ALA A 82 16.14 -8.40 -0.20
C ALA A 82 17.06 -9.63 -0.29
N ALA A 83 17.95 -9.83 0.68
CA ALA A 83 18.84 -11.00 0.71
C ALA A 83 18.07 -12.34 0.82
N ARG A 84 16.96 -12.36 1.56
CA ARG A 84 16.12 -13.56 1.71
C ARG A 84 15.27 -13.82 0.48
N ILE A 85 14.80 -12.76 -0.17
CA ILE A 85 14.06 -12.83 -1.44
C ILE A 85 14.97 -13.37 -2.53
N ALA A 86 16.19 -12.83 -2.67
CA ALA A 86 17.19 -13.30 -3.63
C ALA A 86 17.57 -14.78 -3.40
N ALA A 87 17.59 -15.22 -2.14
CA ALA A 87 17.82 -16.62 -1.78
C ALA A 87 16.58 -17.53 -1.94
N GLY A 88 15.44 -17.01 -2.40
CA GLY A 88 14.19 -17.77 -2.54
C GLY A 88 13.53 -18.16 -1.20
N LYS A 89 13.97 -17.58 -0.08
CA LYS A 89 13.53 -17.92 1.28
C LYS A 89 12.41 -17.00 1.79
N LEU A 90 12.03 -16.00 1.01
CA LEU A 90 10.98 -15.04 1.33
C LEU A 90 10.32 -14.56 0.04
N ALA A 91 9.00 -14.47 0.03
CA ALA A 91 8.25 -13.75 -0.98
C ALA A 91 7.57 -12.51 -0.36
N VAL A 92 7.56 -11.40 -1.09
CA VAL A 92 6.76 -10.22 -0.77
C VAL A 92 5.73 -10.07 -1.88
N VAL A 93 4.44 -10.09 -1.53
CA VAL A 93 3.35 -10.00 -2.51
C VAL A 93 2.36 -8.91 -2.13
N GLY A 94 1.79 -8.25 -3.14
CA GLY A 94 0.67 -7.34 -2.98
C GLY A 94 -0.67 -8.06 -3.15
N ALA A 95 -1.65 -7.69 -2.34
CA ALA A 95 -3.02 -8.15 -2.46
C ALA A 95 -4.01 -7.03 -2.14
N ARG A 96 -5.26 -7.20 -2.58
CA ARG A 96 -6.35 -6.27 -2.31
C ARG A 96 -7.58 -7.02 -1.80
N TYR A 97 -8.15 -6.52 -0.71
CA TYR A 97 -9.42 -6.95 -0.18
C TYR A 97 -10.57 -6.07 -0.71
N GLU A 98 -11.51 -6.69 -1.39
CA GLU A 98 -12.73 -6.04 -1.86
C GLU A 98 -13.83 -6.19 -0.82
N LEU A 99 -14.27 -5.07 -0.21
CA LEU A 99 -15.31 -5.10 0.82
C LEU A 99 -16.65 -5.57 0.24
N ALA A 100 -16.99 -5.13 -0.97
CA ALA A 100 -18.26 -5.45 -1.60
C ALA A 100 -18.43 -6.96 -1.84
N SER A 101 -17.37 -7.64 -2.28
CA SER A 101 -17.41 -9.08 -2.55
C SER A 101 -16.85 -9.95 -1.43
N GLN A 102 -16.21 -9.34 -0.41
CA GLN A 102 -15.49 -10.03 0.68
C GLN A 102 -14.37 -10.95 0.18
N ARG A 103 -13.73 -10.58 -0.94
CA ARG A 103 -12.69 -11.40 -1.57
C ARG A 103 -11.35 -10.72 -1.49
N VAL A 104 -10.30 -11.52 -1.27
CA VAL A 104 -8.92 -11.10 -1.49
C VAL A 104 -8.49 -11.59 -2.87
N HIS A 105 -7.87 -10.71 -3.64
CA HIS A 105 -7.17 -11.09 -4.86
C HIS A 105 -5.76 -10.54 -4.86
N ARG A 106 -4.85 -11.26 -5.52
CA ARG A 106 -3.48 -10.80 -5.70
C ARG A 106 -3.48 -9.65 -6.70
N ILE A 107 -2.68 -8.62 -6.43
CA ILE A 107 -2.39 -7.58 -7.43
C ILE A 107 -1.06 -7.90 -8.09
N HIS A 108 -1.01 -7.77 -9.42
CA HIS A 108 0.18 -8.03 -10.22
C HIS A 108 0.97 -6.75 -10.44
#